data_AF-A0A7G2DXM7-F1
#
_entry.id   AF-A0A7G2DXM7-F1
#
_cell.length_a   1.000
_cell.length_b   1.000
_cell.length_c   1.000
_cell.angle_alpha   90.00
_cell.angle_beta   90.00
_cell.angle_gamma   90.00
#
_symmetry.space_group_name_H-M   'P 1'
#
loop_
_entity.id
_entity.type
_entity.pdbx_description
1 polymer ?
#
loop_
_entity_poly.entity_id
_entity_poly.type
_entity_poly.pdbx_seq_one_letter_code
_entity_poly.pdbx_strand_id
1 'polypeptide(L)'
;MISRLSEGEKYLLGESDFREDLWTLDREMLIKLRPFVHEFLKEANELFSMYVYTMGNRDYAQAVLKLIDPKKVYFGDRVITRDESGFSKTLDLVLADECGVVIVDDTRHVWPDHERNLLQITKYSYFRDYSHDKESKSYAEEKRDESRNQGSLANVLKVLKEVHQEFFRGGIEKLDSKDVRLLLQE
;
A
#
# COMPACT_ATOMS: atom_id res chain seq x y z
N MET A 1 -17.94 2.52 -1.71
CA MET A 1 -19.30 2.10 -2.11
C MET A 1 -19.70 2.87 -3.36
N ILE A 2 -20.27 2.21 -4.36
CA ILE A 2 -20.81 2.80 -5.58
C ILE A 2 -21.85 3.87 -5.25
N SER A 3 -22.67 3.66 -4.22
CA SER A 3 -23.64 4.63 -3.73
C SER A 3 -23.04 5.94 -3.20
N ARG A 4 -21.71 6.00 -2.99
CA ARG A 4 -20.98 7.18 -2.49
C ARG A 4 -20.17 7.89 -3.57
N LEU A 5 -20.20 7.43 -4.83
CA LEU A 5 -19.53 8.11 -5.94
C LEU A 5 -20.14 9.50 -6.15
N SER A 6 -19.29 10.50 -6.42
CA SER A 6 -19.77 11.82 -6.81
C SER A 6 -20.37 11.80 -8.21
N GLU A 7 -21.15 12.83 -8.58
CA GLU A 7 -21.65 12.95 -9.96
C GLU A 7 -20.51 12.95 -11.00
N GLY A 8 -19.35 13.52 -10.64
CA GLY A 8 -18.17 13.55 -11.50
C GLY A 8 -17.49 12.20 -11.68
N GLU A 9 -17.86 11.19 -10.90
CA GLU A 9 -17.24 9.85 -10.89
C GLU A 9 -18.15 8.77 -11.46
N LYS A 10 -19.45 9.04 -11.61
CA LYS A 10 -20.43 8.06 -12.11
C LYS A 10 -20.15 7.54 -13.51
N TYR A 11 -19.32 8.24 -14.30
CA TYR A 11 -18.85 7.73 -15.58
C TYR A 11 -18.04 6.43 -15.46
N LEU A 12 -17.54 6.10 -14.25
CA LEU A 12 -16.82 4.86 -13.97
C LEU A 12 -17.75 3.64 -13.81
N LEU A 13 -19.07 3.85 -13.76
CA LEU A 13 -20.04 2.76 -13.68
C LEU A 13 -20.08 2.00 -15.01
N GLY A 14 -19.75 0.72 -14.97
CA GLY A 14 -19.65 -0.14 -16.17
C GLY A 14 -18.27 -0.13 -16.84
N GLU A 15 -17.34 0.71 -16.38
CA GLU A 15 -15.98 0.75 -16.94
C GLU A 15 -15.10 -0.41 -16.45
N SER A 16 -15.50 -1.11 -15.38
CA SER A 16 -14.72 -2.22 -14.82
C SER A 16 -14.62 -3.43 -15.73
N ASP A 17 -15.52 -3.57 -16.72
CA ASP A 17 -15.44 -4.64 -17.73
C ASP A 17 -14.37 -4.36 -18.80
N PHE A 18 -13.90 -3.11 -18.89
CA PHE A 18 -12.98 -2.66 -19.95
C PHE A 18 -11.60 -2.25 -19.42
N ARG A 19 -11.41 -2.26 -18.10
CA ARG A 19 -10.20 -1.77 -17.43
C ARG A 19 -9.62 -2.82 -16.50
N GLU A 20 -8.32 -3.09 -16.67
CA GLU A 20 -7.60 -4.03 -15.80
C GLU A 20 -7.35 -3.46 -14.39
N ASP A 21 -7.42 -2.15 -14.22
CA ASP A 21 -7.10 -1.45 -12.99
C ASP A 21 -8.32 -1.03 -12.17
N LEU A 22 -9.55 -1.29 -12.66
CA LEU A 22 -10.79 -0.90 -12.00
C LEU A 22 -11.71 -2.11 -11.89
N TRP A 23 -12.09 -2.45 -10.67
CA TRP A 23 -12.83 -3.67 -10.37
C TRP A 23 -14.08 -3.38 -9.55
N THR A 24 -15.15 -4.13 -9.78
CA THR A 24 -16.35 -4.09 -8.96
C THR A 24 -16.39 -5.28 -8.01
N LEU A 25 -16.24 -5.02 -6.71
CA LEU A 25 -16.43 -6.00 -5.65
C LEU A 25 -17.91 -6.02 -5.21
N ASP A 26 -18.51 -7.22 -5.24
CA ASP A 26 -19.88 -7.52 -4.81
C ASP A 26 -20.97 -6.61 -5.40
N ARG A 27 -20.73 -6.02 -6.58
CA ARG A 27 -21.61 -5.02 -7.23
C ARG A 27 -21.85 -3.76 -6.39
N GLU A 28 -21.12 -3.58 -5.29
CA GLU A 28 -21.34 -2.50 -4.33
C GLU A 28 -20.11 -1.60 -4.14
N MET A 29 -18.91 -2.07 -4.47
CA MET A 29 -17.67 -1.33 -4.24
C MET A 29 -16.80 -1.33 -5.48
N LEU A 30 -16.38 -0.13 -5.91
CA LEU A 30 -15.31 -0.02 -6.89
C LEU A 30 -13.95 -0.03 -6.17
N ILE A 31 -13.02 -0.81 -6.72
CA ILE A 31 -11.63 -0.89 -6.30
C ILE A 31 -10.79 -0.43 -7.48
N LYS A 32 -9.99 0.60 -7.25
CA LYS A 32 -9.02 1.11 -8.22
C LYS A 32 -7.63 0.71 -7.77
N LEU A 33 -6.91 -0.01 -8.63
CA LEU A 33 -5.50 -0.30 -8.45
C LEU A 33 -4.68 0.97 -8.70
N ARG A 34 -3.79 1.29 -7.77
CA ARG A 34 -2.87 2.42 -7.92
C ARG A 34 -1.93 2.13 -9.09
N PRO A 35 -1.65 3.12 -9.97
CA PRO A 35 -0.71 2.94 -11.06
C PRO A 35 0.62 2.35 -10.58
N PHE A 36 1.23 1.46 -11.39
CA PHE A 36 2.50 0.79 -11.11
C PHE A 36 2.48 -0.29 -10.02
N VAL A 37 1.31 -0.70 -9.50
CA VAL A 37 1.23 -1.69 -8.41
C VAL A 37 1.83 -3.06 -8.76
N HIS A 38 1.63 -3.58 -9.98
CA HIS A 38 2.12 -4.90 -10.34
C HIS A 38 3.65 -4.92 -10.51
N GLU A 39 4.22 -3.89 -11.14
CA GLU A 39 5.67 -3.71 -11.21
C GLU A 39 6.27 -3.53 -9.82
N PHE A 40 5.65 -2.68 -8.99
CA PHE A 40 6.07 -2.46 -7.61
C PHE A 40 6.16 -3.78 -6.84
N LEU A 41 5.09 -4.58 -6.85
CA LEU A 41 5.05 -5.87 -6.14
C LEU A 41 6.12 -6.83 -6.67
N LYS A 42 6.27 -6.93 -7.99
CA LYS A 42 7.27 -7.80 -8.61
C LYS A 42 8.68 -7.43 -8.18
N GLU A 43 9.06 -6.16 -8.31
CA GLU A 43 10.41 -5.70 -8.01
C GLU A 43 10.69 -5.67 -6.50
N ALA A 44 9.71 -5.29 -5.67
CA ALA A 44 9.87 -5.33 -4.22
C ALA A 44 10.03 -6.77 -3.69
N ASN A 45 9.39 -7.75 -4.32
CA ASN A 45 9.51 -9.17 -3.96
C ASN A 45 10.92 -9.75 -4.16
N GLU A 46 11.74 -9.13 -5.00
CA GLU A 46 13.14 -9.53 -5.20
C GLU A 46 14.04 -9.11 -4.02
N LEU A 47 13.57 -8.17 -3.19
CA LEU A 47 14.35 -7.49 -2.16
C LEU A 47 13.78 -7.70 -0.74
N PHE A 48 12.45 -7.88 -0.62
CA PHE A 48 11.76 -7.89 0.67
C PHE A 48 10.82 -9.10 0.80
N SER A 49 10.75 -9.63 2.03
CA SER A 49 9.62 -10.47 2.43
C SER A 49 8.42 -9.58 2.78
N MET A 50 7.41 -9.54 1.93
CA MET A 50 6.31 -8.58 2.06
C MET A 50 5.15 -9.09 2.91
N TYR A 51 4.52 -8.17 3.66
CA TYR A 51 3.31 -8.37 4.45
C TYR A 51 2.21 -7.44 3.94
N VAL A 52 0.95 -7.88 4.02
CA VAL A 52 -0.21 -6.97 4.00
C VAL A 52 -0.62 -6.69 5.43
N TYR A 53 -0.75 -5.40 5.79
CA TYR A 53 -1.27 -4.97 7.09
C TYR A 53 -2.37 -3.94 6.88
N THR A 54 -3.63 -4.34 7.05
CA THR A 54 -4.79 -3.49 6.76
C THR A 54 -5.71 -3.30 7.94
N MET A 55 -6.32 -2.11 8.05
CA MET A 55 -7.45 -1.85 8.96
C MET A 55 -8.80 -2.33 8.39
N GLY A 56 -8.79 -2.96 7.21
CA GLY A 56 -9.92 -3.69 6.66
C GLY A 56 -10.14 -5.04 7.36
N ASN A 57 -11.30 -5.64 7.16
CA ASN A 57 -11.59 -6.99 7.62
C ASN A 57 -10.96 -8.06 6.69
N ARG A 58 -10.98 -9.32 7.13
CA ARG A 58 -10.47 -10.46 6.36
C ARG A 58 -11.06 -10.57 4.96
N ASP A 59 -12.37 -10.46 4.84
CA ASP A 59 -13.08 -10.66 3.58
C ASP A 59 -12.66 -9.66 2.51
N TYR A 60 -12.57 -8.38 2.90
CA TYR A 60 -12.08 -7.33 2.03
C TYR A 60 -10.62 -7.55 1.61
N ALA A 61 -9.75 -7.89 2.57
CA ALA A 61 -8.34 -8.16 2.29
C ALA A 61 -8.18 -9.31 1.29
N GLN A 62 -8.92 -10.42 1.49
CA GLN A 62 -8.88 -11.57 0.60
C GLN A 62 -9.45 -11.24 -0.80
N ALA A 63 -10.48 -10.40 -0.88
CA ALA A 63 -11.00 -9.93 -2.17
C ALA A 63 -9.95 -9.14 -2.95
N VAL A 64 -9.24 -8.19 -2.30
CA VAL A 64 -8.16 -7.42 -2.95
C VAL A 64 -6.99 -8.31 -3.33
N LEU A 65 -6.60 -9.27 -2.48
CA LEU A 65 -5.50 -10.20 -2.77
C LEU A 65 -5.75 -11.06 -4.01
N LYS A 66 -7.00 -11.44 -4.28
CA LYS A 66 -7.34 -12.14 -5.54
C LYS A 66 -7.06 -11.30 -6.79
N LEU A 67 -7.04 -9.97 -6.66
CA LEU A 67 -6.72 -9.06 -7.76
C LEU A 67 -5.22 -8.88 -7.93
N ILE A 68 -4.48 -8.67 -6.83
CA ILE A 68 -3.06 -8.29 -6.89
C ILE A 68 -2.08 -9.45 -6.71
N ASP A 69 -2.48 -10.54 -6.07
CA ASP A 69 -1.65 -11.72 -5.79
C ASP A 69 -2.45 -13.04 -5.87
N PRO A 70 -3.10 -13.35 -7.01
CA PRO A 70 -3.95 -14.55 -7.14
C PRO A 70 -3.19 -15.87 -6.95
N LYS A 71 -1.87 -15.85 -7.16
CA LYS A 71 -1.00 -17.02 -7.02
C LYS A 71 -0.27 -17.08 -5.67
N LYS A 72 -0.54 -16.14 -4.77
CA LYS A 72 0.13 -16.02 -3.45
C LYS A 72 1.66 -15.97 -3.53
N VAL A 73 2.20 -15.35 -4.58
CA VAL A 73 3.65 -15.26 -4.81
C VAL A 73 4.28 -14.19 -3.92
N TYR A 74 3.55 -13.12 -3.63
CA TYR A 74 4.08 -11.93 -2.95
C TYR A 74 3.90 -12.01 -1.42
N PHE A 75 2.70 -12.35 -0.96
CA PHE A 75 2.36 -12.29 0.46
C PHE A 75 2.22 -13.66 1.12
N GLY A 76 1.87 -14.71 0.36
CA GLY A 76 1.59 -16.01 0.96
C GLY A 76 0.45 -15.90 1.99
N ASP A 77 0.73 -16.27 3.23
CA ASP A 77 -0.19 -16.14 4.36
C ASP A 77 0.18 -14.97 5.30
N ARG A 78 1.10 -14.08 4.90
CA ARG A 78 1.53 -12.89 5.65
C ARG A 78 0.54 -11.73 5.51
N VAL A 79 -0.67 -11.94 5.99
CA VAL A 79 -1.79 -11.00 5.88
C VAL A 79 -2.36 -10.74 7.27
N ILE A 80 -2.21 -9.51 7.74
CA ILE A 80 -2.69 -9.03 9.03
C ILE A 80 -3.85 -8.07 8.75
N THR A 81 -4.98 -8.34 9.38
CA THR A 81 -6.20 -7.54 9.21
C THR A 81 -6.62 -6.93 10.54
N ARG A 82 -7.64 -6.06 10.52
CA ARG A 82 -8.20 -5.45 11.73
C ARG A 82 -8.65 -6.49 12.75
N ASP A 83 -9.04 -7.66 12.26
CA ASP A 83 -9.52 -8.76 13.09
C ASP A 83 -8.40 -9.30 14.00
N GLU A 84 -7.12 -9.18 13.61
CA GLU A 84 -5.94 -9.48 14.45
C GLU A 84 -5.41 -8.26 15.20
N SER A 85 -5.32 -7.10 14.55
CA SER A 85 -4.62 -5.93 15.09
C SER A 85 -5.47 -4.99 15.94
N GLY A 86 -6.80 -5.08 15.87
CA GLY A 86 -7.69 -4.12 16.50
C GLY A 86 -7.61 -2.74 15.83
N PHE A 87 -7.55 -1.66 16.62
CA PHE A 87 -7.67 -0.26 16.12
C PHE A 87 -6.33 0.47 15.89
N SER A 88 -5.21 -0.19 16.16
CA SER A 88 -3.86 0.34 15.94
C SER A 88 -2.98 -0.72 15.28
N LYS A 89 -1.94 -0.29 14.55
CA LYS A 89 -0.97 -1.19 13.94
C LYS A 89 0.31 -1.24 14.80
N THR A 90 0.90 -2.43 14.89
CA THR A 90 2.16 -2.71 15.60
C THR A 90 2.99 -3.74 14.83
N LEU A 91 4.31 -3.71 14.98
CA LEU A 91 5.21 -4.71 14.42
C LEU A 91 5.23 -6.04 15.19
N ASP A 92 4.57 -6.15 16.35
CA ASP A 92 4.50 -7.40 17.14
C ASP A 92 3.90 -8.60 16.38
N LEU A 93 3.10 -8.33 15.36
CA LEU A 93 2.47 -9.36 14.50
C LEU A 93 3.31 -9.69 13.26
N VAL A 94 4.43 -8.99 13.05
CA VAL A 94 5.35 -9.20 11.94
C VAL A 94 6.51 -10.07 12.43
N LEU A 95 6.75 -11.20 11.77
CA LEU A 95 7.81 -12.14 12.15
C LEU A 95 9.17 -11.68 11.61
N ALA A 96 9.64 -10.51 12.05
CA ALA A 96 10.92 -9.93 11.68
C ALA A 96 11.44 -9.01 12.79
N ASP A 97 12.76 -8.81 12.86
CA ASP A 97 13.36 -7.81 13.73
C ASP A 97 13.03 -6.41 13.21
N GLU A 98 12.54 -5.52 14.07
CA GLU A 98 12.16 -4.15 13.70
C GLU A 98 13.30 -3.37 13.02
N CYS A 99 14.56 -3.67 13.35
CA CYS A 99 15.72 -3.03 12.72
C CYS A 99 15.81 -3.34 11.22
N GLY A 100 15.12 -4.37 10.73
CA GLY A 100 15.05 -4.76 9.32
C GLY A 100 13.69 -4.48 8.65
N VAL A 101 12.73 -3.85 9.33
CA VAL A 101 11.36 -3.67 8.82
C VAL A 101 11.13 -2.24 8.34
N VAL A 102 10.72 -2.09 7.08
CA VAL A 102 10.22 -0.82 6.52
C VAL A 102 8.70 -0.90 6.38
N ILE A 103 8.00 0.10 6.91
CA ILE A 103 6.55 0.24 6.80
C ILE A 103 6.24 1.23 5.68
N VAL A 104 5.36 0.86 4.76
CA VAL A 104 4.86 1.75 3.70
C VAL A 104 3.36 1.94 3.94
N ASP A 105 2.96 3.12 4.41
CA ASP A 105 1.58 3.44 4.79
C ASP A 105 1.33 4.94 4.56
N ASP A 106 0.12 5.33 4.18
CA ASP A 106 -0.24 6.75 4.02
C ASP A 106 -0.62 7.42 5.36
N THR A 107 -0.89 6.60 6.38
CA THR A 107 -1.46 7.07 7.65
C THR A 107 -0.48 6.91 8.81
N ARG A 108 0.16 8.01 9.24
CA ARG A 108 1.13 7.98 10.35
C ARG A 108 0.53 7.54 11.69
N HIS A 109 -0.61 8.11 12.08
CA HIS A 109 -1.15 7.96 13.44
C HIS A 109 -1.66 6.55 13.77
N VAL A 110 -1.75 5.63 12.79
CA VAL A 110 -2.08 4.22 13.07
C VAL A 110 -0.85 3.42 13.52
N TRP A 111 0.35 3.98 13.48
CA TRP A 111 1.62 3.38 13.90
C TRP A 111 2.27 4.15 15.07
N PRO A 112 1.60 4.29 16.23
CA PRO A 112 2.03 5.19 17.31
C PRO A 112 3.44 4.88 17.85
N ASP A 113 3.83 3.61 17.89
CA ASP A 113 5.10 3.17 18.47
C ASP A 113 6.19 2.90 17.40
N HIS A 114 5.83 2.95 16.12
CA HIS A 114 6.69 2.49 15.00
C HIS A 114 6.92 3.57 13.94
N GLU A 115 6.72 4.85 14.27
CA GLU A 115 6.88 5.95 13.31
C GLU A 115 8.28 6.00 12.67
N ARG A 116 9.33 5.56 13.37
CA ARG A 116 10.71 5.54 12.84
C ARG A 116 10.91 4.50 11.74
N ASN A 117 10.02 3.52 11.62
CA ASN A 117 10.02 2.51 10.56
C ASN A 117 9.15 2.93 9.37
N LEU A 118 8.40 4.04 9.49
CA LEU A 118 7.41 4.46 8.52
C LEU A 118 8.00 5.32 7.40
N LEU A 119 8.05 4.75 6.20
CA LEU A 119 8.12 5.50 4.95
C LEU A 119 6.70 5.94 4.58
N GLN A 120 6.30 7.13 5.03
CA GLN A 120 4.97 7.65 4.80
C GLN A 120 4.78 8.03 3.32
N ILE A 121 3.69 7.55 2.71
CA ILE A 121 3.37 7.84 1.29
C ILE A 121 2.15 8.73 1.15
N THR A 122 1.95 9.31 -0.03
CA THR A 122 0.74 10.09 -0.29
C THR A 122 -0.48 9.18 -0.36
N LYS A 123 -1.57 9.61 0.30
CA LYS A 123 -2.88 8.94 0.20
C LYS A 123 -3.33 8.90 -1.26
N TYR A 124 -3.81 7.73 -1.70
CA TYR A 124 -4.31 7.55 -3.06
C TYR A 124 -5.80 7.93 -3.15
N SER A 125 -6.07 9.20 -3.41
CA SER A 125 -7.43 9.75 -3.49
C SER A 125 -8.02 9.67 -4.90
N TYR A 126 -8.14 8.45 -5.44
CA TYR A 126 -8.75 8.25 -6.76
C TYR A 126 -10.23 8.58 -6.78
N PHE A 127 -10.95 8.09 -5.76
CA PHE A 127 -12.35 8.42 -5.53
C PHE A 127 -12.50 9.54 -4.50
N ARG A 128 -13.61 10.25 -4.54
CA ARG A 128 -13.96 11.34 -3.64
C ARG A 128 -14.08 10.80 -2.22
N ASP A 129 -13.39 11.45 -1.31
CA ASP A 129 -13.48 11.18 0.12
C ASP A 129 -14.01 12.40 0.88
N TYR A 130 -15.32 12.40 1.13
CA TYR A 130 -16.01 13.49 1.83
C TYR A 130 -15.67 13.59 3.32
N SER A 131 -14.97 12.60 3.88
CA SER A 131 -14.67 12.58 5.32
C SER A 131 -13.49 13.47 5.72
N HIS A 132 -12.59 13.76 4.77
CA HIS A 132 -11.37 14.51 5.06
C HIS A 132 -11.32 15.90 4.41
N ASP A 133 -11.85 16.05 3.18
CA ASP A 133 -11.79 17.33 2.47
C ASP A 133 -12.97 17.49 1.51
N LYS A 134 -13.88 18.42 1.84
CA LYS A 134 -15.09 18.68 1.05
C LYS A 134 -14.87 19.56 -0.18
N GLU A 135 -13.68 20.13 -0.36
CA GLU A 135 -13.39 21.05 -1.48
C GLU A 135 -12.46 20.43 -2.52
N SER A 136 -11.51 19.57 -2.13
CA SER A 136 -10.54 18.98 -3.08
C SER A 136 -11.14 17.93 -4.00
N LYS A 137 -10.95 18.07 -5.32
CA LYS A 137 -11.42 17.05 -6.29
C LYS A 137 -10.61 15.75 -6.19
N SER A 138 -11.26 14.62 -6.51
CA SER A 138 -10.58 13.33 -6.67
C SER A 138 -9.90 13.21 -8.04
N TYR A 139 -8.99 12.24 -8.20
CA TYR A 139 -8.40 11.99 -9.52
C TYR A 139 -9.44 11.58 -10.56
N ALA A 140 -10.46 10.82 -10.16
CA ALA A 140 -11.56 10.42 -11.03
C ALA A 140 -12.36 11.63 -11.54
N GLU A 141 -12.69 12.60 -10.67
CA GLU A 141 -13.39 13.83 -11.05
C GLU A 141 -12.56 14.71 -11.99
N GLU A 142 -11.25 14.69 -11.83
CA GLU A 142 -10.31 15.40 -12.71
C GLU A 142 -9.97 14.62 -13.98
N LYS A 143 -10.49 13.40 -14.16
CA LYS A 143 -10.21 12.51 -15.30
C LYS A 143 -8.72 12.29 -15.52
N ARG A 144 -7.96 12.17 -14.44
CA ARG A 144 -6.53 11.87 -14.45
C ARG A 144 -6.21 10.77 -13.45
N ASP A 145 -4.92 10.43 -13.37
CA ASP A 145 -4.39 9.50 -12.37
C ASP A 145 -2.92 9.84 -12.10
N GLU A 146 -2.29 9.12 -11.17
CA GLU A 146 -0.85 9.21 -10.96
C GLU A 146 -0.06 8.71 -12.18
N SER A 147 1.10 9.32 -12.42
CA SER A 147 2.03 8.87 -13.44
C SER A 147 2.58 7.48 -13.10
N ARG A 148 2.65 6.57 -14.07
CA ARG A 148 3.25 5.24 -13.85
C ARG A 148 4.73 5.30 -13.44
N ASN A 149 5.48 6.29 -13.95
CA ASN A 149 6.94 6.37 -13.78
C ASN A 149 7.38 7.38 -12.70
N GLN A 150 6.48 8.27 -12.31
CA GLN A 150 6.75 9.38 -11.37
C GLN A 150 5.71 9.46 -10.24
N GLY A 151 4.74 8.55 -10.22
CA GLY A 151 3.73 8.44 -9.18
C GLY A 151 4.31 7.89 -7.88
N SER A 152 3.46 7.79 -6.86
CA SER A 152 3.92 7.50 -5.50
C SER A 152 4.63 6.14 -5.40
N LEU A 153 4.05 5.07 -5.95
CA LEU A 153 4.66 3.73 -5.90
C LEU A 153 6.01 3.65 -6.62
N ALA A 154 6.15 4.34 -7.75
CA ALA A 154 7.42 4.39 -8.48
C ALA A 154 8.52 5.10 -7.68
N ASN A 155 8.17 6.16 -6.95
CA ASN A 155 9.13 6.87 -6.10
C ASN A 155 9.47 6.06 -4.84
N VAL A 156 8.48 5.43 -4.21
CA VAL A 156 8.67 4.57 -3.05
C VAL A 156 9.59 3.40 -3.39
N LEU A 157 9.42 2.75 -4.54
CA LEU A 157 10.30 1.65 -4.96
C LEU A 157 11.77 2.09 -5.07
N LYS A 158 12.04 3.32 -5.53
CA LYS A 158 13.41 3.85 -5.60
C LYS A 158 14.00 3.97 -4.20
N VAL A 159 13.26 4.56 -3.27
CA VAL A 159 13.68 4.68 -1.87
C VAL A 159 13.90 3.31 -1.24
N LEU A 160 13.00 2.35 -1.46
CA LEU A 160 13.15 0.99 -0.94
C LEU A 160 14.41 0.29 -1.47
N LYS A 161 14.76 0.49 -2.74
CA LYS A 161 16.00 -0.04 -3.34
C LYS A 161 17.23 0.57 -2.69
N GLU A 162 17.23 1.88 -2.46
CA GLU A 162 18.33 2.60 -1.80
C GLU A 162 18.50 2.13 -0.35
N VAL A 163 17.41 2.04 0.41
CA VAL A 163 17.40 1.53 1.79
C VAL A 163 17.92 0.10 1.84
N HIS A 164 17.44 -0.78 0.95
CA HIS A 164 17.91 -2.16 0.88
C HIS A 164 19.41 -2.22 0.57
N GLN A 165 19.89 -1.48 -0.43
CA GLN A 165 21.31 -1.44 -0.79
C GLN A 165 22.18 -0.97 0.38
N GLU A 166 21.78 0.09 1.08
CA GLU A 166 22.52 0.66 2.19
C GLU A 166 22.50 -0.23 3.44
N PHE A 167 21.36 -0.88 3.71
CA PHE A 167 21.21 -1.83 4.82
C PHE A 167 22.20 -2.99 4.66
N PHE A 168 22.25 -3.62 3.47
CA PHE A 168 23.15 -4.74 3.19
C PHE A 168 24.58 -4.31 2.78
N ARG A 169 24.88 -3.01 2.73
CA ARG A 169 26.23 -2.52 2.41
C ARG A 169 27.25 -3.02 3.44
N GLY A 170 28.28 -3.70 2.96
CA GLY A 170 29.35 -4.26 3.79
C GLY A 170 29.18 -5.74 4.15
N GLY A 171 28.16 -6.41 3.58
CA GLY A 171 27.95 -7.85 3.71
C GLY A 171 27.10 -8.26 4.92
N ILE A 172 26.66 -9.51 4.91
CA ILE A 172 25.75 -10.12 5.90
C ILE A 172 26.40 -10.15 7.31
N GLU A 173 27.72 -10.17 7.40
CA GLU A 173 28.47 -10.23 8.67
C GLU A 173 28.26 -9.00 9.57
N LYS A 174 27.75 -7.88 9.04
CA LYS A 174 27.52 -6.65 9.79
C LYS A 174 26.05 -6.40 10.15
N LEU A 175 25.15 -7.34 9.85
CA LEU A 175 23.70 -7.16 10.00
C LEU A 175 23.28 -6.78 11.41
N ASP A 176 23.93 -7.33 12.45
CA ASP A 176 23.60 -7.05 13.85
C ASP A 176 23.79 -5.58 14.25
N SER A 177 24.53 -4.81 13.45
CA SER A 177 24.74 -3.36 13.64
C SER A 177 23.89 -2.48 12.72
N LYS A 178 23.05 -3.08 11.86
CA LYS A 178 22.26 -2.37 10.86
C LYS A 178 20.85 -2.10 11.36
N ASP A 179 20.35 -0.91 11.06
CA ASP A 179 19.01 -0.49 11.45
C ASP A 179 18.42 0.41 10.36
N VAL A 180 17.33 -0.05 9.72
CA VAL A 180 16.63 0.70 8.66
C VAL A 180 16.08 2.03 9.18
N ARG A 181 15.79 2.16 10.47
CA ARG A 181 15.28 3.40 11.08
C ARG A 181 16.28 4.55 10.99
N LEU A 182 17.57 4.25 10.81
CA LEU A 182 18.62 5.25 10.57
C LEU A 182 18.72 5.67 9.10
N LEU A 183 18.12 4.90 8.19
CA LEU A 183 18.14 5.11 6.74
C LEU A 183 16.88 5.82 6.22
N LEU A 184 15.79 5.77 6.98
CA LEU A 184 14.52 6.42 6.64
C LEU A 184 14.43 7.87 7.14
N GLN A 185 15.44 8.35 7.85
CA GLN A 185 15.48 9.72 8.38
C GLN A 185 16.07 10.69 7.35
N GLU A 186 15.20 11.49 6.74
CA GLU A 186 15.50 12.86 6.29
C GLU A 186 14.63 13.86 7.05
#